data_AF-A0A4Q3CLW9-F1
#
_entry.id   AF-A0A4Q3CLW9-F1
#
_cell.length_a   1.000
_cell.length_b   1.000
_cell.length_c   1.000
_cell.angle_alpha   90.00
_cell.angle_beta   90.00
_cell.angle_gamma   90.00
#
_symmetry.space_group_name_H-M   'P 1'
#
loop_
_entity.id
_entity.type
_entity.pdbx_description
1 polymer ?
#
loop_
_entity_poly.entity_id
_entity_poly.type
_entity_poly.pdbx_seq_one_letter_code
_entity_poly.pdbx_strand_id
1 'polypeptide(L)'
;MTKTFLALVLLTTLLSFTNLETITGKWKIDQATLSTTGSKLSPEQTAMTVKMVKKLFVNTVFDFKADHSFTATPGLPSMPKNLKWEYNAATGFISVYEANAGKSRVMEIIASEKNGKVIFKMQETPLVLDVHKL
;
A
#
# COMPACT_ATOMS: atom_id res chain seq x y z
N MET A 1 -28.91 -38.69 34.86
CA MET A 1 -27.69 -37.88 34.66
C MET A 1 -27.65 -37.41 33.22
N THR A 2 -28.18 -36.22 32.95
CA THR A 2 -28.26 -35.61 31.63
C THR A 2 -26.99 -34.79 31.39
N LYS A 3 -26.14 -35.22 30.45
CA LYS A 3 -24.93 -34.51 30.05
C LYS A 3 -25.30 -33.42 29.05
N THR A 4 -25.34 -32.16 29.49
CA THR A 4 -25.44 -31.00 28.60
C THR A 4 -24.05 -30.72 28.02
N PHE A 5 -23.88 -30.97 26.73
CA PHE A 5 -22.72 -30.52 25.97
C PHE A 5 -22.87 -29.01 25.70
N LEU A 6 -22.01 -28.21 26.32
CA LEU A 6 -21.89 -26.78 26.01
C LEU A 6 -21.01 -26.64 24.76
N ALA A 7 -21.62 -26.33 23.62
CA ALA A 7 -20.90 -26.04 22.39
C ALA A 7 -20.28 -24.63 22.48
N LEU A 8 -18.95 -24.58 22.66
CA LEU A 8 -18.18 -23.35 22.56
C LEU A 8 -18.01 -22.99 21.07
N VAL A 9 -18.86 -22.10 20.57
CA VAL A 9 -18.71 -21.51 19.22
C VAL A 9 -17.62 -20.45 19.29
N LEU A 10 -16.39 -20.84 18.99
CA LEU A 10 -15.27 -19.92 18.81
C LEU A 10 -15.43 -19.25 17.44
N LEU A 11 -16.09 -18.08 17.43
CA LEU A 11 -16.26 -17.27 16.21
C LEU A 11 -14.92 -16.56 15.90
N THR A 12 -14.00 -17.26 15.26
CA THR A 12 -12.78 -16.65 14.71
C THR A 12 -13.16 -15.91 13.43
N THR A 13 -13.37 -14.60 13.53
CA THR A 13 -13.37 -13.73 12.35
C THR A 13 -11.96 -13.73 11.76
N LEU A 14 -11.68 -14.67 10.87
CA LEU A 14 -10.55 -14.61 9.95
C LEU A 14 -10.75 -13.39 9.06
N LEU A 15 -10.11 -12.28 9.42
CA LEU A 15 -9.84 -11.20 8.47
C LEU A 15 -8.85 -11.76 7.46
N SER A 16 -9.37 -12.46 6.44
CA SER A 16 -8.58 -12.92 5.30
C SER A 16 -8.11 -11.68 4.54
N PHE A 17 -6.86 -11.31 4.73
CA PHE A 17 -6.16 -10.46 3.77
C PHE A 17 -5.81 -11.36 2.60
N THR A 18 -6.60 -11.28 1.54
CA THR A 18 -6.25 -11.96 0.29
C THR A 18 -5.14 -11.14 -0.37
N ASN A 19 -4.00 -11.79 -0.65
CA ASN A 19 -2.97 -11.17 -1.47
C ASN A 19 -3.48 -11.05 -2.91
N LEU A 20 -3.13 -9.96 -3.59
CA LEU A 20 -3.54 -9.78 -4.99
C LEU A 20 -2.77 -10.75 -5.88
N GLU A 21 -3.45 -11.46 -6.77
CA GLU A 21 -2.76 -12.37 -7.71
C GLU A 21 -1.94 -11.61 -8.75
N THR A 22 -2.34 -10.39 -9.09
CA THR A 22 -1.62 -9.52 -10.03
C THR A 22 -1.71 -8.06 -9.65
N ILE A 23 -0.60 -7.33 -9.83
CA ILE A 23 -0.51 -5.89 -9.60
C ILE A 23 -0.35 -5.09 -10.89
N THR A 24 -0.10 -5.75 -12.02
CA THR A 24 0.13 -5.08 -13.30
C THR A 24 -1.07 -4.22 -13.68
N GLY A 25 -0.81 -2.97 -14.07
CA GLY A 25 -1.78 -1.99 -14.49
C GLY A 25 -1.60 -0.62 -13.83
N LYS A 26 -2.57 0.26 -14.10
CA LYS A 26 -2.62 1.61 -13.56
C LYS A 26 -3.51 1.65 -12.33
N TRP A 27 -3.01 2.24 -11.25
CA TRP A 27 -3.67 2.35 -9.96
C TRP A 27 -3.71 3.81 -9.54
N LYS A 28 -4.91 4.37 -9.48
CA LYS A 28 -5.12 5.73 -9.03
C LYS A 28 -5.31 5.75 -7.52
N ILE A 29 -4.61 6.68 -6.87
CA ILE A 29 -4.74 6.92 -5.42
C ILE A 29 -5.92 7.86 -5.18
N ASP A 30 -6.94 7.36 -4.50
CA ASP A 30 -8.13 8.14 -4.14
C ASP A 30 -7.94 8.85 -2.80
N GLN A 31 -7.35 8.14 -1.84
CA GLN A 31 -7.14 8.66 -0.50
C GLN A 31 -5.76 8.26 0.01
N ALA A 32 -5.20 9.15 0.82
CA ALA A 32 -3.93 8.95 1.50
C ALA A 32 -4.14 9.24 2.98
N THR A 33 -3.79 8.28 3.84
CA THR A 33 -3.94 8.36 5.29
C THR A 33 -2.62 8.03 5.98
N LEU A 34 -2.38 8.65 7.12
CA LEU A 34 -1.25 8.31 7.98
C LEU A 34 -1.76 7.42 9.11
N SER A 35 -1.15 6.25 9.26
CA SER A 35 -1.29 5.43 10.45
C SER A 35 -0.63 6.19 11.62
N THR A 36 -1.45 6.78 12.48
CA THR A 36 -0.98 7.53 13.65
C THR A 36 -0.70 6.64 14.86
N THR A 37 -0.84 5.32 14.72
CA THR A 37 -0.61 4.36 15.80
C THR A 37 0.83 4.48 16.32
N GLY A 38 1.00 4.98 17.54
CA GLY A 38 2.32 5.19 18.17
C GLY A 38 3.06 6.47 17.75
N SER A 39 2.43 7.34 16.96
CA SER A 39 2.99 8.66 16.61
C SER A 39 3.05 9.57 17.84
N LYS A 40 4.23 10.19 18.07
CA LYS A 40 4.42 11.24 19.09
C LYS A 40 4.13 12.66 18.55
N LEU A 41 3.59 12.78 17.34
CA LEU A 41 3.29 14.09 16.75
C LEU A 41 2.14 14.77 17.49
N SER A 42 2.23 16.09 17.63
CA SER A 42 1.10 16.88 18.08
C SER A 42 -0.06 16.81 17.07
N PRO A 43 -1.30 17.15 17.47
CA PRO A 43 -2.44 17.22 16.55
C PRO A 43 -2.17 18.16 15.36
N GLU A 44 -1.51 19.30 15.59
CA GLU A 44 -1.17 20.27 14.56
C GLU A 44 -0.13 19.72 13.58
N GLN A 45 0.93 19.09 14.07
CA GLN A 45 1.94 18.44 13.24
C GLN A 45 1.31 17.33 12.39
N THR A 46 0.46 16.51 13.00
CA THR A 46 -0.28 15.45 12.30
C THR A 46 -1.13 16.04 11.17
N ALA A 47 -1.88 17.12 11.43
CA ALA A 47 -2.70 17.76 10.41
C ALA A 47 -1.86 18.31 9.24
N MET A 48 -0.72 18.93 9.53
CA MET A 48 0.20 19.41 8.49
C MET A 48 0.78 18.27 7.66
N THR A 49 1.24 17.18 8.29
CA THR A 49 1.78 16.03 7.58
C THR A 49 0.71 15.34 6.72
N VAL A 50 -0.50 15.14 7.25
CA VAL A 50 -1.62 14.59 6.47
C VAL A 50 -1.91 15.47 5.26
N LYS A 51 -1.94 16.80 5.42
CA LYS A 51 -2.19 17.75 4.32
C LYS A 51 -1.10 17.65 3.25
N MET A 52 0.17 17.58 3.64
CA MET A 52 1.30 17.44 2.72
C MET A 52 1.24 16.12 1.94
N VAL A 53 1.02 15.02 2.65
CA VAL A 53 0.91 13.67 2.05
C VAL A 53 -0.26 13.61 1.06
N LYS A 54 -1.44 14.11 1.45
CA LYS A 54 -2.59 14.17 0.54
C LYS A 54 -2.26 14.95 -0.72
N LYS A 55 -1.57 16.09 -0.59
CA LYS A 55 -1.17 16.91 -1.74
C LYS A 55 -0.21 16.17 -2.69
N LEU A 56 0.65 15.29 -2.18
CA LEU A 56 1.64 14.56 -2.98
C LEU A 56 1.07 13.33 -3.67
N PHE A 57 0.19 12.59 -2.98
CA PHE A 57 -0.23 11.26 -3.42
C PHE A 57 -1.65 11.21 -3.99
N VAL A 58 -2.59 12.04 -3.51
CA VAL A 58 -3.98 11.98 -4.01
C VAL A 58 -4.02 12.39 -5.48
N ASN A 59 -4.71 11.60 -6.29
CA ASN A 59 -4.75 11.66 -7.76
C ASN A 59 -3.46 11.24 -8.47
N THR A 60 -2.42 10.81 -7.76
CA THR A 60 -1.27 10.17 -8.38
C THR A 60 -1.67 8.77 -8.87
N VAL A 61 -1.23 8.44 -10.08
CA VAL A 61 -1.42 7.14 -10.72
C VAL A 61 -0.10 6.40 -10.71
N PHE A 62 -0.07 5.24 -10.07
CA PHE A 62 1.02 4.28 -10.16
C PHE A 62 0.76 3.34 -11.32
N ASP A 63 1.71 3.24 -12.24
CA ASP A 63 1.63 2.36 -13.41
C ASP A 63 2.69 1.28 -13.30
N PHE A 64 2.25 0.07 -12.93
CA PHE A 64 3.07 -1.13 -12.88
C PHE A 64 2.95 -1.87 -14.20
N LYS A 65 3.85 -1.58 -15.15
CA LYS A 65 3.75 -2.12 -16.52
C LYS A 65 4.25 -3.56 -16.60
N ALA A 66 3.75 -4.32 -17.56
CA ALA A 66 4.11 -5.72 -17.78
C ALA A 66 5.59 -5.93 -18.12
N ASP A 67 6.28 -4.91 -18.67
CA ASP A 67 7.72 -4.91 -18.94
C ASP A 67 8.58 -4.54 -17.70
N HIS A 68 7.97 -4.64 -16.52
CA HIS A 68 8.54 -4.27 -15.22
C HIS A 68 8.93 -2.79 -15.09
N SER A 69 8.56 -1.91 -16.01
CA SER A 69 8.74 -0.47 -15.81
C SER A 69 7.68 0.13 -14.89
N PHE A 70 8.11 1.07 -14.05
CA PHE A 70 7.25 1.78 -13.11
C PHE A 70 7.21 3.27 -13.44
N THR A 71 6.02 3.88 -13.38
CA THR A 71 5.88 5.34 -13.42
C THR A 71 4.83 5.83 -12.42
N ALA A 72 5.06 7.02 -11.85
CA ALA A 72 4.06 7.76 -11.08
C ALA A 72 3.65 9.02 -11.85
N THR A 73 2.34 9.28 -12.00
CA THR A 73 1.82 10.47 -12.71
C THR A 73 0.73 11.18 -11.89
N PRO A 74 0.88 12.46 -11.54
CA PRO A 74 2.06 13.28 -11.75
C PRO A 74 3.29 12.69 -11.03
N GLY A 75 4.49 13.04 -11.50
CA GLY A 75 5.72 12.56 -10.89
C GLY A 75 5.82 12.99 -9.42
N LEU A 76 6.27 12.10 -8.55
CA LEU A 76 6.54 12.42 -7.16
C LEU A 76 7.87 13.19 -7.03
N PRO A 77 7.97 14.17 -6.11
CA PRO A 77 9.24 14.87 -5.87
C PRO A 77 10.37 13.90 -5.53
N SER A 78 11.57 14.18 -6.04
CA SER A 78 12.78 13.38 -5.80
C SER A 78 12.71 11.92 -6.26
N MET A 79 11.68 11.53 -7.00
CA MET A 79 11.59 10.20 -7.58
C MET A 79 12.55 10.11 -8.79
N PRO A 80 13.48 9.14 -8.83
CA PRO A 80 14.37 8.97 -9.96
C PRO A 80 13.62 8.70 -11.26
N LYS A 81 14.27 9.02 -12.38
CA LYS A 81 13.81 8.60 -13.71
C LYS A 81 14.23 7.14 -13.93
N ASN A 82 13.46 6.40 -14.73
CA ASN A 82 13.75 5.00 -15.12
C ASN A 82 13.67 4.00 -13.96
N LEU A 83 12.47 3.89 -13.39
CA LEU A 83 12.19 2.93 -12.33
C LEU A 83 11.72 1.59 -12.87
N LYS A 84 12.09 0.55 -12.15
CA LYS A 84 11.62 -0.83 -12.33
C LYS A 84 10.89 -1.31 -11.09
N TRP A 85 10.09 -2.36 -11.25
CA TRP A 85 9.36 -2.97 -10.14
C TRP A 85 9.33 -4.50 -10.19
N GLU A 86 9.25 -5.09 -9.01
CA GLU A 86 9.06 -6.53 -8.78
C GLU A 86 7.91 -6.74 -7.78
N TYR A 87 7.16 -7.84 -7.90
CA TYR A 87 6.06 -8.18 -7.00
C TYR A 87 6.14 -9.62 -6.52
N ASN A 88 5.96 -9.79 -5.21
CA ASN A 88 5.82 -11.09 -4.57
C ASN A 88 4.37 -11.30 -4.15
N ALA A 89 3.63 -12.10 -4.92
CA ALA A 89 2.22 -12.39 -4.66
C ALA A 89 1.98 -13.18 -3.35
N ALA A 90 2.97 -13.91 -2.84
CA ALA A 90 2.83 -14.64 -1.58
C ALA A 90 2.80 -13.70 -0.36
N THR A 91 3.40 -12.52 -0.47
CA THR A 91 3.51 -11.56 0.63
C THR A 91 2.84 -10.22 0.34
N GLY A 92 2.40 -9.98 -0.89
CA GLY A 92 1.87 -8.69 -1.34
C GLY A 92 2.94 -7.60 -1.50
N PHE A 93 4.23 -7.93 -1.38
CA PHE A 93 5.30 -6.94 -1.45
C PHE A 93 5.60 -6.52 -2.90
N ILE A 94 5.62 -5.22 -3.12
CA ILE A 94 6.09 -4.57 -4.34
C ILE A 94 7.37 -3.81 -3.99
N SER A 95 8.43 -4.07 -4.74
CA SER A 95 9.70 -3.34 -4.63
C SER A 95 9.89 -2.50 -5.88
N VAL A 96 10.07 -1.19 -5.70
CA VAL A 96 10.39 -0.23 -6.77
C VAL A 96 11.83 0.23 -6.61
N TYR A 97 12.61 0.16 -7.68
CA TYR A 97 14.05 0.43 -7.66
C TYR A 97 14.54 1.10 -8.94
N GLU A 98 15.71 1.71 -8.86
CA GLU A 98 16.39 2.32 -10.02
C GLU A 98 17.03 1.25 -10.91
N ALA A 99 16.79 1.32 -12.23
CA ALA A 99 17.31 0.33 -13.17
C ALA A 99 18.85 0.27 -13.24
N ASN A 100 19.52 1.42 -13.14
CA ASN A 100 20.93 1.56 -13.48
C ASN A 100 21.86 1.80 -12.28
N ALA A 101 21.32 1.95 -11.07
CA ALA A 101 22.07 2.28 -9.85
C ALA A 101 22.19 1.08 -8.89
N GLY A 102 22.51 -0.11 -9.42
CA GLY A 102 22.65 -1.33 -8.60
C GLY A 102 21.37 -1.76 -7.88
N LYS A 103 20.20 -1.49 -8.49
CA LYS A 103 18.87 -1.68 -7.87
C LYS A 103 18.72 -0.94 -6.53
N SER A 104 19.25 0.28 -6.43
CA SER A 104 18.93 1.16 -5.30
C SER A 104 17.41 1.24 -5.11
N ARG A 105 16.97 0.83 -3.93
CA ARG A 105 15.55 0.72 -3.58
C ARG A 105 14.99 2.12 -3.36
N VAL A 106 13.92 2.43 -4.08
CA VAL A 106 13.26 3.74 -4.05
C VAL A 106 12.02 3.69 -3.16
N MET A 107 11.30 2.58 -3.18
CA MET A 107 10.03 2.44 -2.47
C MET A 107 9.65 0.96 -2.30
N GLU A 108 9.11 0.62 -1.14
CA GLU A 108 8.46 -0.66 -0.85
C GLU A 108 7.01 -0.46 -0.45
N ILE A 109 6.14 -1.27 -1.07
CA ILE A 109 4.71 -1.24 -0.83
C ILE A 109 4.26 -2.65 -0.45
N ILE A 110 3.39 -2.77 0.56
CA ILE A 110 2.56 -3.97 0.76
C ILE A 110 1.19 -3.68 0.17
N ALA A 111 0.85 -4.38 -0.91
CA ALA A 111 -0.47 -4.37 -1.50
C ALA A 111 -1.34 -5.46 -0.85
N SER A 112 -2.56 -5.09 -0.48
CA SER A 112 -3.53 -6.03 0.09
C SER A 112 -4.95 -5.61 -0.27
N GLU A 113 -5.87 -6.56 -0.24
CA GLU A 113 -7.29 -6.29 -0.38
C GLU A 113 -7.98 -6.37 1.00
N LYS A 114 -8.83 -5.38 1.29
CA LYS A 114 -9.65 -5.35 2.50
C LYS A 114 -11.06 -4.86 2.15
N ASN A 115 -12.07 -5.69 2.40
CA ASN A 115 -13.49 -5.37 2.12
C ASN A 115 -13.74 -4.93 0.67
N GLY A 116 -13.14 -5.63 -0.31
CA GLY A 116 -13.30 -5.30 -1.74
C GLY A 116 -12.53 -4.06 -2.20
N LYS A 117 -11.69 -3.47 -1.34
CA LYS A 117 -10.84 -2.32 -1.66
C LYS A 117 -9.37 -2.71 -1.63
N VAL A 118 -8.62 -2.26 -2.63
CA VAL A 118 -7.17 -2.43 -2.66
C VAL A 118 -6.51 -1.28 -1.89
N ILE A 119 -5.57 -1.63 -1.04
CA ILE A 119 -4.78 -0.69 -0.26
C ILE A 119 -3.29 -0.93 -0.50
N PHE A 120 -2.53 0.15 -0.64
CA PHE A 120 -1.07 0.15 -0.72
C PHE A 120 -0.51 0.76 0.57
N LYS A 121 0.21 -0.04 1.35
CA LYS A 121 0.90 0.40 2.56
C LYS A 121 2.37 0.62 2.26
N MET A 122 2.85 1.83 2.42
CA MET A 122 4.27 2.15 2.28
C MET A 122 5.04 1.52 3.45
N GLN A 123 6.22 0.96 3.22
CA GLN A 123 7.01 0.34 4.28
C GLN A 123 7.87 1.36 5.04
N GLU A 124 8.37 2.38 4.34
CA GLU A 124 9.28 3.37 4.89
C GLU A 124 8.55 4.47 5.67
N THR A 125 7.23 4.58 5.48
CA THR A 125 6.40 5.60 6.11
C THR A 125 5.10 4.97 6.60
N PRO A 126 4.42 5.55 7.61
CA PRO A 126 3.14 5.03 8.09
C PRO A 126 1.98 5.33 7.10
N LEU A 127 2.27 5.53 5.82
CA LEU A 127 1.32 5.94 4.80
C LEU A 127 0.53 4.73 4.27
N VAL A 128 -0.79 4.86 4.29
CA VAL A 128 -1.73 3.92 3.68
C VAL A 128 -2.51 4.64 2.58
N LEU A 129 -2.49 4.07 1.39
CA LEU A 129 -3.12 4.61 0.18
C LEU A 129 -4.29 3.70 -0.20
N ASP A 130 -5.48 4.28 -0.28
CA ASP A 130 -6.61 3.61 -0.91
C ASP A 130 -6.51 3.84 -2.42
N VAL A 131 -6.56 2.74 -3.17
CA VAL A 131 -6.36 2.77 -4.62
C VAL A 131 -7.47 2.03 -5.35
N HIS A 132 -7.73 2.45 -6.59
CA HIS A 132 -8.50 1.67 -7.54
C HIS A 132 -7.71 1.49 -8.82
N LYS A 133 -7.99 0.37 -9.49
CA LYS A 133 -7.45 0.10 -10.82
C LYS A 133 -8.22 0.93 -11.86
N LEU A 134 -7.48 1.54 -12.80
CA LEU A 134 -8.05 2.23 -13.96
C LEU A 134 -8.33 1.28 -15.12
#